data_AF-A0A7I8LG52-F1
#
_entry.id   AF-A0A7I8LG52-F1
#
_cell.length_a   1.000
_cell.length_b   1.000
_cell.length_c   1.000
_cell.angle_alpha   90.00
_cell.angle_beta   90.00
_cell.angle_gamma   90.00
#
_symmetry.space_group_name_H-M   'P 1'
#
loop_
_entity.id
_entity.type
_entity.pdbx_description
1 polymer ?
#
loop_
_entity_poly.entity_id
_entity_poly.type
_entity_poly.pdbx_seq_one_letter_code
_entity_poly.pdbx_strand_id
1 'polypeptide(L)'
;MHLLSSPLALPYCQPVRVFVGHSIYKGKAALTVEPRAPEFISLDSGAYKVSKEGFILLQFAPAVAARQYDWNRKQVFSLSVPEIGMLLSLGEKDSCEFFHDPFKGRSDEGKIRKLLKAEPLPDGSGHFLNLSVQNRILNVDDSVYIPITKAEFAVLKSAFNFIIPYLLGWHTFGNSIRPEDSARLNNNHRSDAELEWSR
;
A
#
# COMPACT_ATOMS: atom_id res chain seq x y z
N MET A 1 58.34 0.26 -14.53
CA MET A 1 57.36 -0.23 -13.54
C MET A 1 56.30 0.83 -13.38
N HIS A 2 55.19 0.75 -14.13
CA HIS A 2 54.01 1.58 -13.91
C HIS A 2 53.09 0.84 -12.93
N LEU A 3 52.99 1.33 -11.71
CA LEU A 3 51.95 0.92 -10.77
C LEU A 3 50.67 1.67 -11.15
N LEU A 4 49.73 0.96 -11.78
CA LEU A 4 48.36 1.42 -11.93
C LEU A 4 47.69 1.37 -10.56
N SER A 5 47.49 2.55 -9.97
CA SER A 5 46.61 2.75 -8.82
C SER A 5 45.16 2.41 -9.21
N SER A 6 44.58 1.42 -8.55
CA SER A 6 43.16 1.07 -8.66
C SER A 6 42.25 2.29 -8.47
N PRO A 7 41.17 2.44 -9.25
CA PRO A 7 40.18 3.47 -8.98
C PRO A 7 39.46 3.14 -7.66
N LEU A 8 39.54 4.08 -6.72
CA LEU A 8 38.76 4.09 -5.48
C LEU A 8 37.28 3.89 -5.85
N ALA A 9 36.67 2.84 -5.32
CA ALA A 9 35.24 2.63 -5.39
C ALA A 9 34.55 3.85 -4.75
N LEU A 10 33.73 4.55 -5.54
CA LEU A 10 32.93 5.67 -5.04
C LEU A 10 32.01 5.18 -3.91
N PRO A 11 31.78 6.00 -2.86
CA PRO A 11 30.92 5.62 -1.76
C PRO A 11 29.51 5.34 -2.28
N TYR A 12 28.94 4.19 -1.89
CA TYR A 12 27.56 3.79 -2.15
C TYR A 12 26.61 4.99 -1.97
N CYS A 13 26.13 5.54 -3.09
CA CYS A 13 25.08 6.54 -3.07
C CYS A 13 23.81 5.83 -2.58
N GLN A 14 23.48 6.00 -1.31
CA GLN A 14 22.23 5.49 -0.76
C GLN A 14 21.08 6.08 -1.59
N PRO A 15 20.17 5.27 -2.14
CA PRO A 15 19.09 5.78 -2.95
C PRO A 15 18.27 6.81 -2.16
N VAL A 16 17.97 7.95 -2.81
CA VAL A 16 17.24 9.06 -2.18
C VAL A 16 15.84 8.58 -1.79
N ARG A 17 15.46 8.79 -0.52
CA ARG A 17 14.11 8.52 -0.05
C ARG A 17 13.18 9.66 -0.48
N VAL A 18 12.10 9.31 -1.18
CA VAL A 18 11.07 10.24 -1.63
C VAL A 18 9.74 9.89 -0.94
N PHE A 19 9.04 10.90 -0.43
CA PHE A 19 7.73 10.75 0.20
C PHE A 19 6.66 11.30 -0.72
N VAL A 20 5.69 10.46 -1.10
CA VAL A 20 4.60 10.83 -2.01
C VAL A 20 3.26 10.47 -1.39
N GLY A 21 2.48 11.50 -1.02
CA GLY A 21 1.12 11.35 -0.52
C GLY A 21 0.15 12.04 -1.47
N HIS A 22 -0.94 11.37 -1.83
CA HIS A 22 -2.07 11.97 -2.54
C HIS A 22 -3.14 12.37 -1.53
N SER A 23 -3.55 13.63 -1.51
CA SER A 23 -4.50 14.15 -0.53
C SER A 23 -5.80 14.65 -1.17
N ILE A 24 -6.91 14.35 -0.50
CA ILE A 24 -8.26 14.85 -0.81
C ILE A 24 -8.74 15.70 0.37
N TYR A 25 -9.18 16.93 0.07
CA TYR A 25 -9.59 17.92 1.06
C TYR A 25 -11.07 18.24 0.92
N LYS A 26 -11.85 18.05 2.00
CA LYS A 26 -13.30 18.34 2.03
C LYS A 26 -13.66 19.22 3.24
N GLY A 27 -14.92 19.65 3.31
CA GLY A 27 -15.34 20.62 4.33
C GLY A 27 -15.13 20.19 5.79
N LYS A 28 -15.22 18.88 6.08
CA LYS A 28 -15.13 18.34 7.45
C LYS A 28 -13.91 17.47 7.72
N ALA A 29 -13.20 17.04 6.69
CA ALA A 29 -12.07 16.13 6.83
C ALA A 29 -11.12 16.21 5.62
N ALA A 30 -9.89 15.75 5.84
CA ALA A 30 -8.92 15.46 4.81
C ALA A 30 -8.51 13.99 4.86
N LEU A 31 -8.18 13.43 3.71
CA LEU A 31 -7.63 12.09 3.54
C LEU A 31 -6.29 12.21 2.82
N THR A 32 -5.24 11.58 3.35
CA THR A 32 -3.97 11.37 2.64
C THR A 32 -3.73 9.88 2.44
N VAL A 33 -3.35 9.50 1.22
CA VAL A 33 -3.09 8.13 0.77
C VAL A 33 -1.62 7.99 0.41
N GLU A 34 -0.89 7.11 1.09
CA GLU A 34 0.56 6.93 0.91
C GLU A 34 0.94 5.46 0.70
N PRO A 35 1.72 5.11 -0.34
CA PRO A 35 2.26 3.77 -0.48
C PRO A 35 3.40 3.50 0.51
N ARG A 36 3.46 2.25 1.00
CA ARG A 36 4.52 1.73 1.85
C ARG A 36 5.14 0.52 1.17
N ALA A 37 6.44 0.60 0.92
CA ALA A 37 7.19 -0.42 0.17
C ALA A 37 7.19 -1.78 0.90
N PRO A 38 7.30 -2.90 0.15
CA PRO A 38 7.54 -4.21 0.74
C PRO A 38 8.90 -4.29 1.44
N GLU A 39 9.03 -5.28 2.31
CA GLU A 39 10.29 -5.62 2.98
C GLU A 39 10.89 -6.88 2.32
N PHE A 40 12.23 -6.91 2.24
CA PHE A 40 12.99 -8.02 1.69
C PHE A 40 14.02 -8.51 2.71
N ILE A 41 14.28 -9.81 2.71
CA ILE A 41 15.39 -10.44 3.43
C ILE A 41 16.42 -10.96 2.43
N SER A 42 17.71 -10.82 2.79
CA SER A 42 18.80 -11.47 2.08
C SER A 42 18.90 -12.94 2.45
N LEU A 43 19.22 -13.79 1.49
CA LEU A 43 19.49 -15.22 1.67
C LEU A 43 21.00 -15.48 1.59
N ASP A 44 21.45 -16.62 2.13
CA ASP A 44 22.86 -17.03 2.10
C ASP A 44 23.41 -17.21 0.67
N SER A 45 22.53 -17.46 -0.30
CA SER A 45 22.86 -17.53 -1.72
C SER A 45 23.17 -16.16 -2.35
N GLY A 46 22.99 -15.06 -1.62
CA GLY A 46 23.08 -13.70 -2.13
C GLY A 46 21.79 -13.20 -2.83
N ALA A 47 20.77 -14.04 -2.94
CA ALA A 47 19.45 -13.66 -3.45
C ALA A 47 18.61 -12.92 -2.38
N TYR A 48 17.53 -12.28 -2.82
CA TYR A 48 16.56 -11.63 -1.95
C TYR A 48 15.20 -12.31 -2.03
N LYS A 49 14.49 -12.37 -0.91
CA LYS A 49 13.11 -12.87 -0.82
C LYS A 49 12.22 -11.80 -0.19
N VAL A 50 11.02 -11.60 -0.74
CA VAL A 50 9.99 -10.76 -0.10
C VAL A 50 9.63 -11.39 1.25
N SER A 51 9.85 -10.67 2.35
CA SER A 51 9.48 -11.11 3.71
C SER A 51 8.13 -10.54 4.15
N LYS A 52 7.75 -9.39 3.60
CA LYS A 52 6.47 -8.73 3.88
C LYS A 52 6.04 -7.90 2.69
N GLU A 53 4.77 -8.03 2.31
CA GLU A 53 4.18 -7.19 1.27
C GLU A 53 4.12 -5.72 1.71
N GLY A 54 4.15 -4.84 0.71
CA GLY A 54 3.83 -3.44 0.89
C GLY A 54 2.33 -3.24 1.15
N PHE A 55 1.95 -2.03 1.52
CA PHE A 55 0.57 -1.66 1.81
C PHE A 55 0.31 -0.19 1.50
N ILE A 56 -0.95 0.23 1.52
CA ILE A 56 -1.34 1.65 1.42
C ILE A 56 -1.72 2.15 2.81
N LEU A 57 -1.15 3.26 3.25
CA LEU A 57 -1.51 3.93 4.50
C LEU A 57 -2.51 5.06 4.20
N LEU A 58 -3.70 4.96 4.78
CA LEU A 58 -4.70 6.02 4.80
C LEU A 58 -4.55 6.83 6.09
N GLN A 59 -4.57 8.15 5.97
CA GLN A 59 -4.53 9.08 7.09
C GLN A 59 -5.71 10.05 6.99
N PHE A 60 -6.61 10.00 7.97
CA PHE A 60 -7.80 10.84 8.06
C PHE A 60 -7.58 11.93 9.11
N ALA A 61 -7.80 13.19 8.77
CA ALA A 61 -7.69 14.32 9.70
C ALA A 61 -8.99 15.13 9.73
N PRO A 62 -9.53 15.47 10.92
CA PRO A 62 -10.70 16.32 11.03
C PRO A 62 -10.36 17.78 10.67
N ALA A 63 -11.34 18.50 10.09
CA ALA A 63 -11.22 19.94 9.88
C ALA A 63 -11.31 20.69 11.21
N VAL A 64 -10.52 21.75 11.35
CA VAL A 64 -10.57 22.70 12.49
C VAL A 64 -11.03 24.08 12.07
N ALA A 65 -10.86 24.43 10.79
CA ALA A 65 -11.40 25.63 10.19
C ALA A 65 -11.56 25.41 8.67
N ALA A 66 -12.07 26.41 7.96
CA ALA A 66 -12.17 26.36 6.51
C ALA A 66 -10.79 26.08 5.88
N ARG A 67 -10.65 24.92 5.22
CA ARG A 67 -9.42 24.44 4.58
C ARG A 67 -8.23 24.26 5.54
N GLN A 68 -8.47 24.08 6.83
CA GLN A 68 -7.46 23.74 7.83
C GLN A 68 -7.83 22.45 8.55
N TYR A 69 -6.87 21.55 8.73
CA TYR A 69 -7.06 20.20 9.23
C TYR A 69 -6.06 19.88 10.34
N ASP A 70 -6.53 19.25 11.40
CA ASP A 70 -5.68 18.89 12.55
C ASP A 70 -5.08 17.50 12.37
N TRP A 71 -3.87 17.47 11.82
CA TRP A 71 -3.10 16.24 11.62
C TRP A 71 -2.54 15.64 12.92
N ASN A 72 -2.56 16.35 14.05
CA ASN A 72 -2.19 15.78 15.34
C ASN A 72 -3.28 14.85 15.88
N ARG A 73 -4.54 15.09 15.47
CA ARG A 73 -5.70 14.23 15.77
C ARG A 73 -6.03 13.25 14.66
N LYS A 74 -5.06 12.95 13.77
CA LYS A 74 -5.31 12.04 12.66
C LYS A 74 -5.56 10.61 13.12
N GLN A 75 -6.47 9.93 12.44
CA GLN A 75 -6.68 8.49 12.54
C GLN A 75 -6.10 7.80 11.31
N VAL A 76 -5.54 6.61 11.48
CA VAL A 76 -4.86 5.88 10.40
C VAL A 76 -5.40 4.48 10.20
N PHE A 77 -5.43 4.04 8.94
CA PHE A 77 -5.85 2.69 8.53
C PHE A 77 -4.93 2.19 7.41
N SER A 78 -4.43 0.97 7.51
CA SER A 78 -3.60 0.36 6.46
C SER A 78 -4.47 -0.52 5.57
N LEU A 79 -4.32 -0.43 4.25
CA LEU A 79 -4.92 -1.35 3.28
C LEU A 79 -3.85 -2.32 2.79
N SER A 80 -4.05 -3.60 3.05
CA SER A 80 -3.31 -4.71 2.44
C SER A 80 -3.66 -4.88 0.96
N VAL A 81 -2.85 -5.63 0.21
CA VAL A 81 -3.09 -5.88 -1.22
C VAL A 81 -4.50 -6.43 -1.52
N PRO A 82 -5.04 -7.41 -0.75
CA PRO A 82 -6.42 -7.87 -0.97
C PRO A 82 -7.49 -6.81 -0.69
N GLU A 83 -7.30 -5.96 0.33
CA GLU A 83 -8.24 -4.88 0.65
C GLU A 83 -8.23 -3.79 -0.41
N ILE A 84 -7.06 -3.51 -1.00
CA ILE A 84 -6.94 -2.67 -2.20
C ILE A 84 -7.72 -3.31 -3.36
N GLY A 85 -7.59 -4.62 -3.56
CA GLY A 85 -8.35 -5.39 -4.54
C GLY A 85 -9.87 -5.22 -4.39
N MET A 86 -10.37 -5.30 -3.15
CA MET A 86 -11.79 -5.09 -2.84
C MET A 86 -12.26 -3.67 -3.23
N LEU A 87 -11.48 -2.63 -2.91
CA LEU A 87 -11.78 -1.25 -3.32
C LEU A 87 -11.75 -1.06 -4.84
N LEU A 88 -10.83 -1.74 -5.53
CA LEU A 88 -10.75 -1.72 -7.00
C LEU A 88 -12.00 -2.33 -7.64
N SER A 89 -12.49 -3.46 -7.09
CA SER A 89 -13.69 -4.14 -7.57
C SER A 89 -15.01 -3.46 -7.19
N LEU A 90 -14.97 -2.43 -6.34
CA LEU A 90 -16.18 -1.75 -5.85
C LEU A 90 -16.95 -1.10 -7.01
N GLY A 91 -18.18 -1.55 -7.26
CA GLY A 91 -19.11 -0.94 -8.20
C GLY A 91 -19.73 0.36 -7.67
N GLU A 92 -20.51 1.05 -8.52
CA GLU A 92 -21.09 2.36 -8.19
C GLU A 92 -22.10 2.32 -7.03
N LYS A 93 -22.72 1.16 -6.79
CA LYS A 93 -23.73 0.95 -5.73
C LYS A 93 -23.25 0.01 -4.62
N ASP A 94 -22.05 -0.54 -4.79
CA ASP A 94 -21.54 -1.53 -3.87
C ASP A 94 -20.93 -0.85 -2.65
N SER A 95 -20.91 -1.58 -1.55
CA SER A 95 -20.29 -1.18 -0.30
C SER A 95 -19.29 -2.25 0.16
N CYS A 96 -18.27 -1.84 0.89
CA CYS A 96 -17.36 -2.78 1.57
C CYS A 96 -16.94 -2.23 2.93
N GLU A 97 -16.54 -3.14 3.82
CA GLU A 97 -16.04 -2.80 5.14
C GLU A 97 -14.82 -3.63 5.52
N PHE A 98 -13.91 -3.02 6.28
CA PHE A 98 -12.65 -3.61 6.71
C PHE A 98 -12.49 -3.43 8.21
N PHE A 99 -12.20 -4.52 8.92
CA PHE A 99 -12.02 -4.53 10.37
C PHE A 99 -10.57 -4.81 10.73
N HIS A 100 -9.92 -3.89 11.43
CA HIS A 100 -8.55 -4.05 11.93
C HIS A 100 -8.53 -4.01 13.46
N ASP A 101 -7.85 -4.98 14.04
CA ASP A 101 -7.40 -4.96 15.44
C ASP A 101 -5.86 -4.96 15.43
N PRO A 102 -5.20 -3.82 15.72
CA PRO A 102 -3.75 -3.72 15.71
C PRO A 102 -3.03 -4.69 16.66
N PHE A 103 -3.75 -5.24 17.65
CA PHE A 103 -3.22 -6.16 18.65
C PHE A 103 -3.78 -7.57 18.52
N LYS A 104 -4.39 -7.92 17.37
CA LYS A 104 -4.86 -9.28 17.10
C LYS A 104 -3.75 -10.31 17.37
N GLY A 105 -4.03 -11.33 18.17
CA GLY A 105 -3.08 -12.36 18.57
C GLY A 105 -2.04 -11.92 19.62
N ARG A 106 -2.23 -10.75 20.26
CA ARG A 106 -1.36 -10.22 21.33
C ARG A 106 -2.16 -9.97 22.61
N SER A 107 -1.48 -9.64 23.70
CA SER A 107 -2.09 -9.42 25.03
C SER A 107 -3.17 -8.33 25.08
N ASP A 108 -3.13 -7.37 24.16
CA ASP A 108 -4.07 -6.24 24.08
C ASP A 108 -5.15 -6.41 23.01
N GLU A 109 -5.34 -7.63 22.51
CA GLU A 109 -6.39 -7.96 21.55
C GLU A 109 -7.77 -7.45 22.01
N GLY A 110 -8.51 -6.88 21.08
CA GLY A 110 -9.86 -6.36 21.28
C GLY A 110 -9.93 -4.99 21.94
N LYS A 111 -8.80 -4.44 22.43
CA LYS A 111 -8.75 -3.12 23.07
C LYS A 111 -8.75 -1.97 22.09
N ILE A 112 -8.22 -2.16 20.88
CA ILE A 112 -8.29 -1.20 19.77
C ILE A 112 -9.00 -1.86 18.60
N ARG A 113 -10.01 -1.17 18.05
CA ARG A 113 -10.78 -1.61 16.90
C ARG A 113 -10.89 -0.48 15.90
N LYS A 114 -10.62 -0.78 14.64
CA LYS A 114 -10.77 0.16 13.53
C LYS A 114 -11.69 -0.45 12.50
N LEU A 115 -12.69 0.32 12.08
CA LEU A 115 -13.64 -0.06 11.04
C LEU A 115 -13.58 1.00 9.94
N LEU A 116 -13.09 0.60 8.77
CA LEU A 116 -13.15 1.42 7.57
C LEU A 116 -14.32 0.94 6.72
N LYS A 117 -15.20 1.86 6.32
CA LYS A 117 -16.30 1.59 5.40
C LYS A 117 -16.17 2.43 4.14
N ALA A 118 -16.47 1.83 3.00
CA ALA A 118 -16.68 2.52 1.74
C ALA A 118 -18.10 2.24 1.26
N GLU A 119 -18.93 3.28 1.16
CA GLU A 119 -20.35 3.16 0.83
C GLU A 119 -20.72 4.21 -0.23
N PRO A 120 -21.69 3.97 -1.12
CA PRO A 120 -22.07 4.91 -2.17
C PRO A 120 -22.74 6.16 -1.57
N LEU A 121 -22.52 7.31 -2.18
CA LEU A 121 -23.25 8.53 -1.83
C LEU A 121 -24.72 8.42 -2.27
N PRO A 122 -25.69 8.99 -1.51
CA PRO A 122 -27.10 8.91 -1.85
C PRO A 122 -27.48 9.46 -3.22
N ASP A 123 -26.72 10.45 -3.72
CA ASP A 123 -26.92 11.08 -5.02
C ASP A 123 -26.18 10.35 -6.18
N GLY A 124 -25.47 9.26 -5.88
CA GLY A 124 -24.69 8.51 -6.86
C GLY A 124 -23.44 9.22 -7.38
N SER A 125 -23.04 10.36 -6.79
CA SER A 125 -21.91 11.16 -7.26
C SER A 125 -20.53 10.60 -6.91
N GLY A 126 -20.49 9.50 -6.15
CA GLY A 126 -19.27 8.84 -5.70
C GLY A 126 -19.52 7.96 -4.49
N HIS A 127 -18.52 7.86 -3.61
CA HIS A 127 -18.55 7.08 -2.38
C HIS A 127 -18.21 7.98 -1.20
N PHE A 128 -18.45 7.50 0.01
CA PHE A 128 -17.80 8.05 1.18
C PHE A 128 -16.91 7.01 1.83
N LEU A 129 -15.83 7.49 2.42
CA LEU A 129 -14.99 6.69 3.30
C LEU A 129 -15.25 7.13 4.74
N ASN A 130 -15.55 6.16 5.60
CA ASN A 130 -15.75 6.39 7.02
C ASN A 130 -14.80 5.53 7.84
N LEU A 131 -13.92 6.16 8.62
CA LEU A 131 -13.03 5.47 9.55
C LEU A 131 -13.52 5.68 10.98
N SER A 132 -13.99 4.61 11.62
CA SER A 132 -14.31 4.59 13.06
C SER A 132 -13.20 3.90 13.84
N VAL A 133 -12.74 4.52 14.92
CA VAL A 133 -11.66 4.03 15.79
C VAL A 133 -12.13 4.02 17.24
N GLN A 134 -12.20 2.83 17.81
CA GLN A 134 -12.44 2.63 19.24
C GLN A 134 -11.12 2.19 19.88
N ASN A 135 -10.59 2.98 20.79
CA ASN A 135 -9.42 2.65 21.59
C ASN A 135 -9.77 2.73 23.08
N ARG A 136 -10.00 1.57 23.68
CA ARG A 136 -10.39 1.44 25.10
C ARG A 136 -9.25 1.77 26.08
N ILE A 137 -7.99 1.76 25.62
CA ILE A 137 -6.83 2.07 26.45
C ILE A 137 -6.76 3.57 26.71
N LEU A 138 -7.02 4.37 25.68
CA LEU A 138 -6.98 5.83 25.74
C LEU A 138 -8.37 6.47 25.88
N ASN A 139 -9.41 5.66 26.01
CA ASN A 139 -10.82 6.08 26.02
C ASN A 139 -11.18 6.99 24.83
N VAL A 140 -10.72 6.61 23.63
CA VAL A 140 -11.02 7.32 22.38
C VAL A 140 -12.10 6.55 21.61
N ASP A 141 -13.13 7.25 21.17
CA ASP A 141 -14.13 6.77 20.23
C ASP A 141 -14.33 7.86 19.16
N ASP A 142 -13.56 7.75 18.07
CA ASP A 142 -13.50 8.73 17.00
C ASP A 142 -14.10 8.16 15.72
N SER A 143 -14.74 9.01 14.93
CA SER A 143 -15.19 8.67 13.59
C SER A 143 -14.93 9.83 12.64
N VAL A 144 -14.28 9.55 11.51
CA VAL A 144 -13.96 10.55 10.48
C VAL A 144 -14.55 10.11 9.15
N TYR A 145 -15.46 10.94 8.63
CA TYR A 145 -16.14 10.75 7.36
C TYR A 145 -15.61 11.72 6.31
N ILE A 146 -15.39 11.23 5.09
CA ILE A 146 -15.03 12.05 3.94
C ILE A 146 -15.74 11.57 2.67
N PRO A 147 -16.48 12.44 1.96
CA PRO A 147 -17.03 12.11 0.66
C PRO A 147 -15.94 12.14 -0.41
N ILE A 148 -15.94 11.16 -1.31
CA ILE A 148 -15.02 10.97 -2.42
C ILE A 148 -15.85 10.96 -3.71
N THR A 149 -15.64 11.96 -4.56
CA THR A 149 -16.34 12.03 -5.85
C THR A 149 -15.91 10.90 -6.78
N LYS A 150 -16.73 10.59 -7.78
CA LYS A 150 -16.40 9.62 -8.84
C LYS A 150 -15.04 9.90 -9.49
N ALA A 151 -14.71 11.18 -9.72
CA ALA A 151 -13.43 11.58 -10.31
C ALA A 151 -12.25 11.30 -9.38
N GLU A 152 -12.36 11.66 -8.09
CA GLU A 152 -11.33 11.35 -7.09
C GLU A 152 -11.16 9.84 -6.92
N PHE A 153 -12.26 9.09 -6.89
CA PHE A 153 -12.21 7.64 -6.77
C PHE A 153 -11.56 6.97 -7.99
N ALA A 154 -11.78 7.51 -9.20
CA ALA A 154 -11.09 7.04 -10.41
C ALA A 154 -9.58 7.25 -10.34
N VAL A 155 -9.11 8.38 -9.78
CA VAL A 155 -7.67 8.62 -9.53
C VAL A 155 -7.12 7.61 -8.54
N LEU A 156 -7.83 7.35 -7.43
CA LEU A 156 -7.43 6.33 -6.46
C LEU A 156 -7.35 4.94 -7.10
N LYS A 157 -8.35 4.53 -7.88
CA LYS A 157 -8.32 3.24 -8.60
C LYS A 157 -7.16 3.15 -9.57
N SER A 158 -6.82 4.22 -10.28
CA SER A 158 -5.67 4.26 -11.17
C SER A 158 -4.35 4.07 -10.39
N ALA A 159 -4.16 4.83 -9.31
CA ALA A 159 -2.97 4.72 -8.46
C ALA A 159 -2.84 3.33 -7.81
N PHE A 160 -3.96 2.75 -7.37
CA PHE A 160 -4.00 1.41 -6.76
C PHE A 160 -3.65 0.31 -7.76
N ASN A 161 -4.21 0.33 -8.96
CA ASN A 161 -3.83 -0.61 -10.02
C ASN A 161 -2.33 -0.52 -10.34
N PHE A 162 -1.80 0.70 -10.45
CA PHE A 162 -0.38 0.94 -10.73
C PHE A 162 0.53 0.39 -9.63
N ILE A 163 0.18 0.58 -8.36
CA ILE A 163 1.10 0.30 -7.25
C ILE A 163 1.11 -1.17 -6.82
N ILE A 164 0.06 -1.96 -7.10
CA ILE A 164 -0.04 -3.36 -6.67
C ILE A 164 1.21 -4.21 -7.02
N PRO A 165 1.73 -4.20 -8.27
CA PRO A 165 2.94 -4.95 -8.60
C PRO A 165 4.18 -4.52 -7.79
N TYR A 166 4.22 -3.26 -7.35
CA TYR A 166 5.31 -2.76 -6.49
C TYR A 166 5.15 -3.25 -5.06
N LEU A 167 3.93 -3.25 -4.51
CA LEU A 167 3.64 -3.76 -3.16
C LEU A 167 3.94 -5.26 -3.05
N LEU A 168 3.75 -6.02 -4.13
CA LEU A 168 4.07 -7.45 -4.21
C LEU A 168 5.56 -7.73 -4.47
N GLY A 169 6.38 -6.70 -4.72
CA GLY A 169 7.78 -6.88 -5.09
C GLY A 169 8.01 -7.33 -6.54
N TRP A 170 6.98 -7.49 -7.36
CA TRP A 170 7.12 -7.98 -8.75
C TRP A 170 7.92 -7.03 -9.65
N HIS A 171 7.94 -5.74 -9.33
CA HIS A 171 8.79 -4.78 -10.02
C HIS A 171 10.29 -5.14 -9.96
N THR A 172 10.79 -5.76 -8.88
CA THR A 172 12.20 -6.16 -8.80
C THR A 172 12.48 -7.33 -9.73
N PHE A 173 11.54 -8.28 -9.83
CA PHE A 173 11.62 -9.37 -10.79
C PHE A 173 11.54 -8.84 -12.23
N GLY A 174 10.56 -8.00 -12.54
CA GLY A 174 10.39 -7.40 -13.87
C GLY A 174 11.62 -6.63 -14.33
N ASN A 175 12.24 -5.85 -13.44
CA ASN A 175 13.49 -5.12 -13.73
C ASN A 175 14.72 -6.02 -13.88
N SER A 176 14.67 -7.27 -13.42
CA SER A 176 15.78 -8.22 -13.54
C SER A 176 15.75 -9.01 -14.85
N ILE A 177 14.64 -9.00 -15.59
CA ILE A 177 14.51 -9.68 -16.88
C ILE A 177 15.37 -8.97 -17.90
N ARG A 178 16.41 -9.65 -18.40
CA ARG A 178 17.27 -9.18 -19.47
C ARG A 178 16.96 -9.91 -20.79
N PRO A 179 16.85 -9.20 -21.93
CA PRO A 179 16.58 -9.82 -23.23
C PRO A 179 17.61 -10.89 -23.65
N GLU A 180 18.85 -10.78 -23.20
CA GLU A 180 19.92 -11.74 -23.49
C GLU A 180 19.78 -13.09 -22.77
N ASP A 181 19.07 -13.14 -21.64
CA ASP A 181 18.89 -14.38 -20.86
C ASP A 181 17.76 -15.26 -21.42
N SER A 182 16.77 -14.67 -22.08
CA SER A 182 15.68 -15.42 -22.75
C SER A 182 16.17 -16.17 -24.00
N ALA A 183 17.20 -15.66 -24.69
CA ALA A 183 17.82 -16.34 -25.82
C ALA A 183 18.62 -17.60 -25.42
N ARG A 184 19.14 -17.65 -24.19
CA ARG A 184 19.88 -18.81 -23.65
C ARG A 184 18.96 -19.93 -23.16
N LEU A 185 17.79 -19.57 -22.62
CA LEU A 185 16.77 -20.52 -22.17
C LEU A 185 16.04 -21.24 -23.32
N ASN A 186 16.06 -20.67 -24.53
CA ASN A 186 15.42 -21.27 -25.70
C ASN A 186 16.07 -22.60 -26.15
N ASN A 187 17.27 -22.93 -25.64
CA ASN A 187 17.97 -24.19 -25.93
C ASN A 187 17.73 -25.32 -24.90
N ASN A 188 17.13 -25.03 -23.74
CA ASN A 188 16.83 -26.03 -22.70
C ASN A 188 15.35 -25.95 -22.30
N HIS A 189 14.48 -26.28 -23.25
CA HIS A 189 13.04 -26.33 -23.00
C HIS A 189 12.70 -27.56 -22.14
N ARG A 190 12.85 -27.44 -20.82
CA ARG A 190 12.00 -28.22 -19.90
C ARG A 190 10.58 -27.73 -20.14
N SER A 191 9.69 -28.62 -20.55
CA SER A 191 8.30 -28.26 -20.80
C SER A 191 7.62 -27.80 -19.51
N ASP A 192 6.62 -26.94 -19.63
CA ASP A 192 5.80 -26.44 -18.51
C ASP A 192 5.28 -27.60 -17.61
N ALA A 193 4.97 -28.74 -18.24
CA ALA A 193 4.61 -29.97 -17.55
C ALA A 193 5.70 -30.48 -16.59
N GLU A 194 6.99 -30.35 -16.91
CA GLU A 194 8.07 -30.83 -16.03
C GLU A 194 8.18 -30.00 -14.74
N LEU A 195 7.78 -28.71 -14.78
CA LEU A 195 7.70 -27.84 -13.60
C LEU A 195 6.49 -28.16 -12.71
N GLU A 196 5.39 -28.67 -13.29
CA GLU A 196 4.18 -29.07 -12.55
C GLU A 196 4.33 -30.42 -11.82
N TRP A 197 5.10 -31.36 -12.38
CA TRP A 197 5.18 -32.74 -11.90
C TRP A 197 6.42 -33.07 -11.06
N SER A 198 7.33 -32.12 -10.87
CA SER A 198 8.50 -32.27 -9.99
C SER A 198 8.09 -32.14 -8.51
N ARG A 199 7.59 -33.24 -7.92
CA ARG A 199 7.38 -33.39 -6.47
C ARG A 199 8.61 -33.91 -5.76
#